data_AF-A0A183G2I7-F1
#
_entry.id   AF-A0A183G2I7-F1
#
_cell.length_a   1.000
_cell.length_b   1.000
_cell.length_c   1.000
_cell.angle_alpha   90.00
_cell.angle_beta   90.00
_cell.angle_gamma   90.00
#
_symmetry.space_group_name_H-M   'P 1'
#
loop_
_entity.id
_entity.type
_entity.pdbx_description
1 polymer ?
#
loop_
_entity_poly.entity_id
_entity_poly.type
_entity_poly.pdbx_seq_one_letter_code
_entity_poly.pdbx_strand_id
1 'polypeptide(L)'
;MIYHMRYFPLRNSASNLVVSKHPHETLPSSSTLWLLMGAMVILIAIFAFVIIKEDIPTGLRPEAGIPRSSVVFVSAIRTAHLSYLLGMVKILGMGLAVLLKFSFLLERGFVARERTPWVTAMATFLNSWQEFKTVLEGTNKKLLKKPNFPLAINQLTSLSLQMQDEELSRHAVVCHAEQARIYQKLGNQNEERKQYLIAANLLNNTLQQGSSSRSRIRSYFPNELTVFYSKSVRLCLEMKAFRLAGLTSLEAAKAMIECAQYEMATEHAQRAVRLLEGDFFTHTDALYCLATIHFHLSLWEPLLADIDDLWMAIMKNRSKGLMGRQKLKDLEVITILILWKTQLSPSGRHKLLVDLYLNSRDPQTPRRSSRQSAMENTSLSPQEFVIVKNFLNLLSTGKVQEARTLLFVSDPSSEADKTSTCARSKLRFLSPLTTQVIRLFADETLSN
;
A
#
# COMPACT_ATOMS: atom_id res chain seq x y z
N MET A 1 12.96 -43.51 11.49
CA MET A 1 13.92 -42.49 11.02
C MET A 1 13.63 -41.20 11.76
N ILE A 2 14.44 -40.89 12.76
CA ILE A 2 14.19 -39.82 13.75
C ILE A 2 14.75 -38.52 13.18
N TYR A 3 13.88 -37.57 12.83
CA TYR A 3 14.30 -36.25 12.37
C TYR A 3 14.57 -35.34 13.57
N HIS A 4 15.84 -34.98 13.73
CA HIS A 4 16.31 -33.93 14.63
C HIS A 4 15.72 -32.58 14.17
N MET A 5 14.76 -32.03 14.93
CA MET A 5 14.42 -30.62 14.84
C MET A 5 15.59 -29.80 15.40
N ARG A 6 16.31 -29.11 14.51
CA ARG A 6 17.27 -28.08 14.91
C ARG A 6 16.50 -26.90 15.50
N TYR A 7 16.55 -26.79 16.82
CA TYR A 7 16.21 -25.58 17.54
C TYR A 7 17.16 -24.45 17.09
N PHE A 8 16.63 -23.46 16.39
CA PHE A 8 17.28 -22.15 16.27
C PHE A 8 16.66 -21.22 17.31
N PRO A 9 17.48 -20.50 18.11
CA PRO A 9 16.96 -19.59 19.12
C PRO A 9 16.30 -18.39 18.43
N LEU A 10 15.01 -18.21 18.70
CA LEU A 10 14.31 -16.95 18.44
C LEU A 10 15.01 -15.86 19.23
N ARG A 11 15.82 -15.05 18.54
CA ARG A 11 16.50 -13.90 19.12
C ARG A 11 15.42 -12.83 19.40
N ASN A 12 14.86 -12.89 20.60
CA ASN A 12 14.06 -11.82 21.18
C ASN A 12 14.91 -10.55 21.24
N SER A 13 14.76 -9.65 20.27
CA SER A 13 15.27 -8.28 20.39
C SER A 13 14.26 -7.45 21.18
N ALA A 14 14.33 -7.57 22.50
CA ALA A 14 13.57 -6.76 23.46
C ALA A 14 14.14 -5.32 23.61
N SER A 15 14.77 -4.77 22.58
CA SER A 15 15.39 -3.44 22.62
C SER A 15 15.33 -2.77 21.27
N ASN A 16 14.15 -2.26 20.91
CA ASN A 16 13.97 -1.10 20.05
C ASN A 16 12.53 -0.57 20.16
N LEU A 17 12.01 -0.51 21.39
CA LEU A 17 10.83 0.30 21.70
C LEU A 17 11.28 1.75 21.86
N VAL A 18 11.71 2.38 20.76
CA VAL A 18 11.78 3.84 20.71
C VAL A 18 10.33 4.30 20.65
N VAL A 19 9.82 4.68 21.82
CA VAL A 19 8.55 5.40 21.97
C VAL A 19 8.74 6.76 21.31
N SER A 20 8.47 6.84 20.00
CA SER A 20 8.24 8.12 19.35
C SER A 20 6.88 8.63 19.81
N LYS A 21 6.88 9.39 20.91
CA LYS A 21 5.80 10.29 21.27
C LYS A 21 5.78 11.40 20.20
N HIS A 22 5.13 11.15 19.07
CA HIS A 22 4.81 12.22 18.14
C HIS A 22 3.55 12.95 18.62
N PRO A 23 3.60 14.28 18.76
CA PRO A 23 2.43 15.06 19.10
C PRO A 23 1.40 14.93 17.97
N HIS A 24 0.14 14.74 18.33
CA HIS A 24 -0.98 14.78 17.41
C HIS A 24 -1.00 16.16 16.73
N GLU A 25 -0.56 16.24 15.47
CA GLU A 25 -0.85 17.37 14.60
C GLU A 25 -2.32 17.28 14.17
N THR A 26 -3.21 17.64 15.10
CA THR A 26 -4.57 18.02 14.75
C THR A 26 -4.51 19.29 13.94
N LEU A 27 -4.94 19.23 12.67
CA LEU A 27 -5.22 20.43 11.86
C LEU A 27 -6.05 21.41 12.70
N PRO A 28 -5.70 22.71 12.73
CA PRO A 28 -6.45 23.69 13.49
C PRO A 28 -7.91 23.70 13.01
N SER A 29 -8.84 23.62 13.97
CA SER A 29 -10.26 23.79 13.70
C SER A 29 -10.52 25.08 12.92
N SER A 30 -11.58 25.12 12.12
CA SER A 30 -11.99 26.35 11.40
C SER A 30 -12.03 27.58 12.34
N SER A 31 -12.44 27.38 13.59
CA SER A 31 -12.42 28.42 14.63
C SER A 31 -11.03 28.92 15.02
N THR A 32 -10.00 28.06 15.06
CA THR A 32 -8.62 28.49 15.34
C THR A 32 -8.03 29.25 14.16
N LEU A 33 -8.41 28.90 12.92
CA LEU A 33 -8.00 29.63 11.72
C LEU A 33 -8.59 31.04 11.67
N TRP A 34 -9.87 31.20 12.04
CA TRP A 34 -10.52 32.52 12.17
C TRP A 34 -9.92 33.36 13.29
N LEU A 35 -9.58 32.76 14.44
CA LEU A 35 -8.88 33.46 15.52
C LEU A 35 -7.50 33.94 15.09
N LEU A 36 -6.76 33.14 14.32
CA LEU A 36 -5.43 33.47 13.85
C LEU A 36 -5.46 34.59 12.79
N MET A 37 -6.46 34.56 11.90
CA MET A 37 -6.75 35.65 10.97
C MET A 37 -7.14 36.95 11.70
N GLY A 38 -8.01 36.87 12.71
CA GLY A 38 -8.38 38.01 13.54
C GLY A 38 -7.19 38.60 14.29
N ALA A 39 -6.34 37.74 14.86
CA ALA A 39 -5.11 38.15 15.54
C ALA A 39 -4.15 38.89 14.59
N MET A 40 -3.96 38.40 13.35
CA MET A 40 -3.14 39.10 12.35
C MET A 40 -3.68 40.49 12.01
N VAL A 41 -5.01 40.64 11.84
CA VAL A 41 -5.62 41.95 11.53
C VAL A 41 -5.44 42.93 12.69
N ILE A 42 -5.62 42.47 13.93
CA ILE A 42 -5.39 43.29 15.14
C ILE A 42 -3.92 43.73 15.20
N LEU A 43 -2.98 42.83 14.91
CA LEU A 43 -1.55 43.12 14.95
C LEU A 43 -1.16 44.17 13.90
N ILE A 44 -1.73 44.08 12.69
CA ILE A 44 -1.56 45.09 11.63
C ILE A 44 -2.14 46.44 12.07
N ALA A 45 -3.32 46.46 12.70
CA ALA A 45 -3.94 47.69 13.20
C ALA A 45 -3.11 48.35 14.32
N ILE A 46 -2.53 47.57 15.23
CA ILE A 46 -1.63 48.07 16.27
C ILE A 46 -0.38 48.68 15.65
N PHE A 47 0.25 48.01 14.68
CA PHE A 47 1.42 48.56 13.99
C PHE A 47 1.11 49.87 13.26
N ALA A 48 -0.03 49.94 12.55
CA ALA A 48 -0.48 51.16 11.90
C ALA A 48 -0.69 52.30 12.92
N PHE A 49 -1.27 51.99 14.09
CA PHE A 49 -1.48 52.97 15.15
C PHE A 49 -0.16 53.47 15.76
N VAL A 50 0.81 52.59 15.99
CA VAL A 50 2.14 52.96 16.49
C VAL A 50 2.85 53.90 15.52
N ILE A 51 2.82 53.59 14.22
CA ILE A 51 3.43 54.41 13.18
C ILE A 51 2.76 55.81 13.13
N ILE A 52 1.42 55.87 13.20
CA ILE A 52 0.69 57.15 13.24
C ILE A 52 1.02 57.97 14.49
N LYS A 53 1.22 57.31 15.64
CA LYS A 53 1.49 57.97 16.91
C LYS A 53 2.93 58.50 17.01
N GLU A 54 3.90 57.79 16.43
CA GLU A 54 5.29 58.28 16.32
C GLU A 54 5.43 59.46 15.34
N ASP A 55 4.47 59.64 14.43
CA ASP A 55 4.46 60.73 13.45
C ASP A 55 3.86 62.06 13.97
N ILE A 56 3.47 62.15 15.25
CA ILE A 56 3.08 63.42 15.89
C ILE A 56 4.35 64.16 16.29
N PRO A 57 4.75 65.23 15.58
CA PRO A 57 5.97 65.94 15.92
C PRO A 57 5.73 66.70 17.23
N THR A 58 6.36 66.23 18.30
CA THR A 58 6.55 67.04 19.50
C THR A 58 7.35 68.28 19.09
N GLY A 59 6.70 69.43 19.20
CA GLY A 59 7.20 70.71 18.70
C GLY A 59 8.60 71.01 19.21
N LEU A 60 9.58 70.91 18.32
CA LEU A 60 10.90 71.48 18.53
C LEU A 60 10.89 72.92 18.02
N ARG A 61 11.01 73.82 18.99
CA ARG A 61 11.24 75.25 18.84
C ARG A 61 12.45 75.47 17.91
N PRO A 62 12.34 76.32 16.87
CA PRO A 62 13.45 76.55 15.95
C PRO A 62 14.48 77.47 16.62
N GLU A 63 15.61 76.90 17.05
CA GLU A 63 16.84 77.67 17.26
C GLU A 63 17.63 77.69 15.94
N ALA A 64 18.08 78.89 15.57
CA ALA A 64 18.57 79.23 14.25
C ALA A 64 19.91 78.54 13.90
N GLY A 65 20.01 77.99 12.69
CA GLY A 65 21.31 77.70 12.08
C GLY A 65 21.49 76.39 11.31
N ILE A 66 20.45 75.76 10.73
CA ILE A 66 20.61 74.54 9.93
C ILE A 66 20.36 74.81 8.43
N PRO A 67 21.19 74.30 7.49
CA PRO A 67 21.11 74.63 6.07
C PRO A 67 19.83 74.09 5.41
N ARG A 68 19.27 74.87 4.47
CA ARG A 68 18.02 74.58 3.72
C ARG A 68 18.00 73.26 2.92
N SER A 69 19.11 72.52 2.80
CA SER A 69 19.17 71.23 2.09
C SER A 69 18.58 70.05 2.88
N SER A 70 18.51 70.13 4.21
CA SER A 70 18.01 69.03 5.07
C SER A 70 16.48 68.93 5.07
N VAL A 71 15.77 70.05 4.87
CA VAL A 71 14.30 70.11 4.93
C VAL A 71 13.66 69.46 3.70
N VAL A 72 14.31 69.56 2.53
CA VAL A 72 13.81 68.95 1.28
C VAL A 72 13.96 67.43 1.32
N PHE A 73 15.02 66.91 1.95
CA PHE A 73 15.25 65.47 2.06
C PHE A 73 14.24 64.79 3.01
N VAL A 74 13.91 65.42 4.14
CA VAL A 74 12.88 64.91 5.07
C VAL A 74 11.49 64.97 4.43
N SER A 75 11.16 66.02 3.67
CA SER A 75 9.89 66.10 2.95
C SER A 75 9.76 65.02 1.86
N ALA A 76 10.84 64.72 1.13
CA ALA A 76 10.84 63.71 0.07
C ALA A 76 10.67 62.28 0.64
N ILE A 77 11.34 61.97 1.76
CA ILE A 77 11.18 60.69 2.48
C ILE A 77 9.75 60.55 2.99
N ARG A 78 9.15 61.63 3.53
CA ARG A 78 7.76 61.60 4.03
C ARG A 78 6.76 61.34 2.91
N THR A 79 6.93 61.96 1.74
CA THR A 79 6.07 61.70 0.58
C THR A 79 6.23 60.29 0.02
N ALA A 80 7.44 59.73 0.04
CA ALA A 80 7.69 58.36 -0.40
C ALA A 80 7.07 57.33 0.55
N HIS A 81 7.19 57.53 1.88
CA HIS A 81 6.54 56.67 2.87
C HIS A 81 5.02 56.74 2.80
N LEU A 82 4.45 57.93 2.62
CA LEU A 82 2.99 58.09 2.49
C LEU A 82 2.46 57.41 1.22
N SER A 83 3.19 57.52 0.11
CA SER A 83 2.86 56.82 -1.14
C SER A 83 2.91 55.30 -0.99
N TYR A 84 3.90 54.78 -0.25
CA TYR A 84 4.05 53.35 -0.02
C TYR A 84 2.94 52.80 0.89
N LEU A 85 2.56 53.56 1.93
CA LEU A 85 1.43 53.25 2.80
C LEU A 85 0.10 53.26 2.04
N LEU A 86 -0.12 54.26 1.16
CA LEU A 86 -1.32 54.29 0.33
C LEU A 86 -1.39 53.10 -0.65
N GLY A 87 -0.24 52.69 -1.19
CA GLY A 87 -0.12 51.50 -2.03
C GLY A 87 -0.47 50.21 -1.28
N MET A 88 0.07 50.05 -0.06
CA MET A 88 -0.25 48.91 0.81
C MET A 88 -1.73 48.86 1.19
N VAL A 89 -2.35 50.00 1.53
CA VAL A 89 -3.78 50.06 1.85
C VAL A 89 -4.65 49.69 0.65
N LYS A 90 -4.27 50.10 -0.57
CA LYS A 90 -4.97 49.68 -1.80
C LYS A 90 -4.84 48.19 -2.06
N ILE A 91 -3.64 47.62 -1.88
CA ILE A 91 -3.42 46.18 -2.06
C ILE A 91 -4.20 45.38 -1.02
N LEU A 92 -4.22 45.82 0.25
CA LEU A 92 -5.01 45.19 1.31
C LEU A 92 -6.51 45.30 1.03
N GLY A 93 -6.97 46.46 0.56
CA GLY A 93 -8.36 46.69 0.17
C GLY A 93 -8.79 45.83 -1.01
N MET A 94 -7.93 45.66 -2.03
CA MET A 94 -8.19 44.74 -3.15
C MET A 94 -8.17 43.28 -2.70
N GLY A 95 -7.24 42.89 -1.82
CA GLY A 95 -7.21 41.55 -1.22
C GLY A 95 -8.48 41.24 -0.42
N LEU A 96 -8.95 42.19 0.38
CA LEU A 96 -10.18 42.06 1.15
C LEU A 96 -11.42 42.04 0.25
N ALA A 97 -11.45 42.85 -0.82
CA ALA A 97 -12.54 42.82 -1.80
C ALA A 97 -12.58 41.50 -2.57
N VAL A 98 -11.43 40.92 -2.91
CA VAL A 98 -11.34 39.59 -3.54
C VAL A 98 -11.80 38.51 -2.56
N LEU A 99 -11.38 38.57 -1.29
CA LEU A 99 -11.82 37.63 -0.25
C LEU A 99 -13.32 37.75 0.03
N LEU A 100 -13.87 38.95 0.11
CA LEU A 100 -15.31 39.18 0.29
C LEU A 100 -16.10 38.74 -0.94
N LYS A 101 -15.59 38.96 -2.15
CA LYS A 101 -16.22 38.48 -3.39
C LYS A 101 -16.12 36.96 -3.50
N PHE A 102 -15.05 36.34 -3.00
CA PHE A 102 -14.88 34.90 -2.92
C PHE A 102 -15.80 34.27 -1.86
N SER A 103 -15.93 34.89 -0.68
CA SER A 103 -16.92 34.52 0.35
C SER A 103 -18.35 34.68 -0.18
N PHE A 104 -18.66 35.77 -0.88
CA PHE A 104 -19.98 36.01 -1.46
C PHE A 104 -20.30 35.06 -2.63
N LEU A 105 -19.29 34.66 -3.42
CA LEU A 105 -19.42 33.64 -4.45
C LEU A 105 -19.53 32.23 -3.86
N LEU A 106 -18.86 31.95 -2.74
CA LEU A 106 -19.05 30.72 -1.97
C LEU A 106 -20.47 30.67 -1.41
N GLU A 107 -20.98 31.77 -0.86
CA GLU A 107 -22.30 31.84 -0.24
C GLU A 107 -23.44 31.82 -1.27
N ARG A 108 -23.29 32.48 -2.43
CA ARG A 108 -24.29 32.40 -3.53
C ARG A 108 -24.15 31.15 -4.40
N GLY A 109 -22.94 30.61 -4.57
CA GLY A 109 -22.70 29.35 -5.26
C GLY A 109 -23.25 28.14 -4.51
N PHE A 110 -23.43 28.27 -3.18
CA PHE A 110 -24.01 27.23 -2.33
C PHE A 110 -25.54 27.28 -2.23
N VAL A 111 -26.17 28.41 -2.58
CA VAL A 111 -27.62 28.61 -2.41
C VAL A 111 -28.43 28.31 -3.69
N ALA A 112 -27.80 28.22 -4.86
CA ALA A 112 -28.49 27.94 -6.13
C ALA A 112 -28.07 26.63 -6.82
N ARG A 113 -27.53 25.67 -6.05
CA ARG A 113 -27.23 24.33 -6.55
C ARG A 113 -27.58 23.31 -5.47
N GLU A 114 -28.80 22.79 -5.55
CA GLU A 114 -29.33 21.62 -4.83
C GLU A 114 -29.02 21.54 -3.33
N ARG A 115 -30.08 21.53 -2.50
CA ARG A 115 -30.01 21.10 -1.09
C ARG A 115 -29.03 19.93 -0.95
N THR A 116 -27.91 20.24 -0.32
CA THR A 116 -26.67 19.48 -0.42
C THR A 116 -26.76 18.11 0.25
N PRO A 117 -26.42 17.00 -0.43
CA PRO A 117 -26.27 15.68 0.20
C PRO A 117 -25.18 15.66 1.30
N TRP A 118 -24.24 16.61 1.26
CA TRP A 118 -23.12 16.73 2.20
C TRP A 118 -23.51 17.15 3.62
N VAL A 119 -24.54 17.99 3.79
CA VAL A 119 -25.00 18.43 5.12
C VAL A 119 -25.73 17.29 5.82
N THR A 120 -26.53 16.51 5.08
CA THR A 120 -27.19 15.31 5.59
C THR A 120 -26.16 14.23 5.95
N ALA A 121 -25.16 14.00 5.09
CA ALA A 121 -24.08 13.03 5.34
C ALA A 121 -23.18 13.40 6.52
N MET A 122 -22.89 14.69 6.74
CA MET A 122 -22.15 15.14 7.94
C MET A 122 -22.97 15.00 9.22
N ALA A 123 -24.28 15.26 9.16
CA ALA A 123 -25.17 15.08 10.30
C ALA A 123 -25.36 13.60 10.67
N THR A 124 -25.51 12.70 9.69
CA THR A 124 -25.56 11.25 9.93
C THR A 124 -24.23 10.74 10.48
N PHE A 125 -23.10 11.18 9.93
CA PHE A 125 -21.76 10.88 10.45
C PHE A 125 -21.60 11.23 11.94
N LEU A 126 -21.99 12.46 12.33
CA LEU A 126 -21.89 12.93 13.71
C LEU A 126 -22.77 12.10 14.65
N ASN A 127 -23.95 11.68 14.19
CA ASN A 127 -24.87 10.85 14.96
C ASN A 127 -24.30 9.43 15.18
N SER A 128 -23.87 8.75 14.11
CA SER A 128 -23.31 7.40 14.17
C SER A 128 -22.06 7.34 15.09
N TRP A 129 -21.20 8.36 15.06
CA TRP A 129 -20.02 8.41 15.93
C TRP A 129 -20.37 8.73 17.40
N GLN A 130 -21.41 9.53 17.65
CA GLN A 130 -21.90 9.76 19.01
C GLN A 130 -22.51 8.48 19.60
N GLU A 131 -23.31 7.75 18.82
CA GLU A 131 -23.85 6.44 19.22
C GLU A 131 -22.74 5.44 19.55
N PHE A 132 -21.67 5.41 18.75
CA PHE A 132 -20.50 4.60 19.06
C PHE A 132 -19.92 4.92 20.46
N LYS A 133 -19.72 6.20 20.76
CA LYS A 133 -19.18 6.63 22.06
C LYS A 133 -20.09 6.25 23.22
N THR A 134 -21.41 6.41 23.08
CA THR A 134 -22.36 6.07 24.15
C THR A 134 -22.35 4.57 24.44
N VAL A 135 -22.23 3.72 23.41
CA VAL A 135 -22.07 2.27 23.57
C VAL A 135 -20.79 1.95 24.34
N LEU A 136 -19.67 2.58 23.99
CA LEU A 136 -18.40 2.38 24.69
C LEU A 136 -18.45 2.81 26.16
N GLU A 137 -19.06 3.95 26.47
CA GLU A 137 -19.28 4.39 27.85
C GLU A 137 -20.11 3.38 28.65
N GLY A 138 -21.05 2.68 27.99
CA GLY A 138 -21.82 1.59 28.57
C GLY A 138 -20.99 0.34 28.92
N THR A 139 -19.83 0.16 28.28
CA THR A 139 -18.91 -0.97 28.55
C THR A 139 -17.92 -0.69 29.68
N ASN A 140 -17.80 0.55 30.13
CA ASN A 140 -16.91 0.93 31.23
C ASN A 140 -17.50 0.51 32.58
N LYS A 141 -16.65 -0.07 33.45
CA LYS A 141 -17.05 -0.49 34.78
C LYS A 141 -17.37 0.75 35.63
N LYS A 142 -18.66 1.02 35.84
CA LYS A 142 -19.11 2.00 36.84
C LYS A 142 -19.13 1.31 38.20
N LEU A 143 -18.80 2.03 39.27
CA LEU A 143 -18.56 1.51 40.64
C LEU A 143 -19.58 0.47 41.15
N LEU A 144 -20.81 0.47 40.63
CA LEU A 144 -21.90 -0.43 41.05
C LEU A 144 -22.61 -1.17 39.90
N LYS A 145 -22.25 -0.97 38.63
CA LYS A 145 -22.96 -1.58 37.47
C LYS A 145 -22.03 -2.45 36.65
N LYS A 146 -22.33 -3.75 36.58
CA LYS A 146 -21.65 -4.66 35.66
C LYS A 146 -22.00 -4.25 34.20
N PRO A 147 -21.01 -4.13 33.31
CA PRO A 147 -21.26 -3.81 31.91
C PRO A 147 -22.03 -4.96 31.23
N ASN A 148 -23.02 -4.61 30.41
CA ASN A 148 -23.79 -5.58 29.63
C ASN A 148 -23.11 -5.79 28.27
N PHE A 149 -22.12 -6.68 28.25
CA PHE A 149 -21.32 -6.95 27.05
C PHE A 149 -22.13 -7.50 25.86
N PRO A 150 -23.08 -8.46 26.03
CA PRO A 150 -23.92 -8.91 24.92
C PRO A 150 -24.72 -7.79 24.26
N LEU A 151 -25.30 -6.88 25.05
CA LEU A 151 -26.03 -5.73 24.51
C LEU A 151 -25.11 -4.81 23.70
N ALA A 152 -23.92 -4.51 24.23
CA ALA A 152 -22.95 -3.67 23.54
C ALA A 152 -22.47 -4.29 22.22
N ILE A 153 -22.26 -5.62 22.17
CA ILE A 153 -21.90 -6.33 20.92
C ILE A 153 -23.01 -6.18 19.86
N ASN A 154 -24.27 -6.34 20.25
CA ASN A 154 -25.39 -6.20 19.33
C ASN A 154 -25.49 -4.77 18.78
N GLN A 155 -25.32 -3.76 19.65
CA GLN A 155 -25.32 -2.35 19.25
C GLN A 155 -24.14 -2.00 18.34
N LEU A 156 -22.93 -2.50 18.63
CA LEU A 156 -21.77 -2.31 17.75
C LEU A 156 -21.95 -3.00 16.39
N THR A 157 -22.66 -4.13 16.34
CA THR A 157 -22.93 -4.85 15.09
C THR A 157 -23.89 -4.06 14.21
N SER A 158 -25.00 -3.57 14.78
CA SER A 158 -25.95 -2.73 14.02
C SER A 158 -25.29 -1.44 13.54
N LEU A 159 -24.48 -0.81 14.40
CA LEU A 159 -23.79 0.42 14.07
C LEU A 159 -22.72 0.22 12.99
N SER A 160 -21.99 -0.90 13.01
CA SER A 160 -21.04 -1.25 11.96
C SER A 160 -21.71 -1.37 10.59
N LEU A 161 -22.89 -1.98 10.52
CA LEU A 161 -23.66 -2.10 9.29
C LEU A 161 -24.12 -0.73 8.78
N GLN A 162 -24.71 0.08 9.66
CA GLN A 162 -25.10 1.45 9.31
C GLN A 162 -23.91 2.28 8.80
N MET A 163 -22.76 2.19 9.46
CA MET A 163 -21.53 2.89 9.03
C MET A 163 -21.00 2.38 7.68
N GLN A 164 -21.25 1.12 7.31
CA GLN A 164 -20.91 0.61 5.98
C GLN A 164 -21.85 1.16 4.92
N ASP A 165 -23.16 1.23 5.21
CA ASP A 165 -24.17 1.82 4.32
C ASP A 165 -23.91 3.32 4.10
N GLU A 166 -23.36 4.01 5.10
CA GLU A 166 -22.95 5.42 5.03
C GLU A 166 -21.56 5.63 4.37
N GLU A 167 -20.93 4.58 3.82
CA GLU A 167 -19.57 4.60 3.24
C GLU A 167 -18.45 5.00 4.21
N LEU A 168 -18.68 4.83 5.52
CA LEU A 168 -17.75 5.14 6.62
C LEU A 168 -16.97 3.89 7.07
N SER A 169 -16.41 3.12 6.13
CA SER A 169 -15.82 1.80 6.41
C SER A 169 -14.75 1.80 7.51
N ARG A 170 -13.96 2.89 7.64
CA ARG A 170 -12.99 3.04 8.75
C ARG A 170 -13.64 2.98 10.12
N HIS A 171 -14.81 3.61 10.29
CA HIS A 171 -15.52 3.64 11.57
C HIS A 171 -16.15 2.27 11.85
N ALA A 172 -16.66 1.60 10.82
CA ALA A 172 -17.11 0.21 10.92
C ALA A 172 -15.98 -0.74 11.39
N VAL A 173 -14.75 -0.56 10.90
CA VAL A 173 -13.56 -1.30 11.37
C VAL A 173 -13.33 -1.08 12.87
N VAL A 174 -13.49 0.15 13.38
CA VAL A 174 -13.35 0.44 14.80
C VAL A 174 -14.40 -0.31 15.63
N CYS A 175 -15.67 -0.37 15.16
CA CYS A 175 -16.71 -1.15 15.83
C CYS A 175 -16.28 -2.61 16.02
N HIS A 176 -15.74 -3.27 14.98
CA HIS A 176 -15.24 -4.64 15.08
C HIS A 176 -14.00 -4.78 15.98
N ALA A 177 -13.09 -3.80 15.95
CA ALA A 177 -11.94 -3.79 16.86
C ALA A 177 -12.36 -3.70 18.34
N GLU A 178 -13.39 -2.92 18.65
CA GLU A 178 -13.94 -2.83 20.01
C GLU A 178 -14.73 -4.09 20.40
N GLN A 179 -15.48 -4.70 19.48
CA GLN A 179 -16.09 -6.02 19.71
C GLN A 179 -15.03 -7.05 20.07
N ALA A 180 -13.88 -7.07 19.39
CA ALA A 180 -12.78 -7.95 19.73
C ALA A 180 -12.29 -7.74 21.17
N ARG A 181 -12.14 -6.48 21.62
CA ARG A 181 -11.78 -6.17 23.01
C ARG A 181 -12.84 -6.61 24.02
N ILE A 182 -14.12 -6.54 23.67
CA ILE A 182 -15.20 -7.06 24.52
C ILE A 182 -15.09 -8.59 24.62
N TYR A 183 -14.89 -9.30 23.52
CA TYR A 183 -14.70 -10.75 23.54
C TYR A 183 -13.45 -11.18 24.31
N GLN A 184 -12.37 -10.39 24.24
CA GLN A 184 -11.19 -10.58 25.07
C GLN A 184 -11.54 -10.53 26.57
N LYS A 185 -12.33 -9.54 27.00
CA LYS A 185 -12.82 -9.42 28.39
C LYS A 185 -13.75 -10.57 28.81
N LEU A 186 -14.49 -11.14 27.86
CA LEU A 186 -15.34 -12.31 28.06
C LEU A 186 -14.55 -13.64 28.03
N GLY A 187 -13.26 -13.62 27.69
CA GLY A 187 -12.43 -14.82 27.55
C GLY A 187 -12.76 -15.66 26.32
N ASN A 188 -13.51 -15.13 25.35
CA ASN A 188 -13.88 -15.85 24.13
C ASN A 188 -12.89 -15.54 23.00
N GLN A 189 -11.78 -16.29 22.98
CA GLN A 189 -10.69 -16.12 22.02
C GLN A 189 -11.10 -16.36 20.56
N ASN A 190 -12.06 -17.26 20.30
CA ASN A 190 -12.48 -17.56 18.93
C ASN A 190 -13.27 -16.40 18.32
N GLU A 191 -14.20 -15.81 19.08
CA GLU A 191 -14.93 -14.63 18.63
C GLU A 191 -14.02 -13.39 18.57
N GLU A 192 -13.10 -13.21 19.53
CA GLU A 192 -12.09 -12.15 19.47
C GLU A 192 -11.29 -12.22 18.16
N ARG A 193 -10.80 -13.40 17.80
CA ARG A 193 -10.08 -13.65 16.55
C ARG A 193 -10.94 -13.30 15.33
N LYS A 194 -12.19 -13.77 15.28
CA LYS A 194 -13.10 -13.50 14.16
C LYS A 194 -13.29 -12.00 13.97
N GLN A 195 -13.48 -11.25 15.05
CA GLN A 195 -13.69 -9.80 14.95
C GLN A 195 -12.46 -9.07 14.41
N TYR A 196 -11.24 -9.45 14.81
CA TYR A 196 -10.03 -8.89 14.19
C TYR A 196 -9.90 -9.25 12.70
N LEU A 197 -10.30 -10.46 12.31
CA LEU A 197 -10.28 -10.85 10.90
C LEU A 197 -11.31 -10.06 10.06
N ILE A 198 -12.52 -9.86 10.59
CA ILE A 198 -13.56 -9.04 9.95
C ILE A 198 -13.07 -7.60 9.79
N ALA A 199 -12.46 -7.02 10.84
CA ALA A 199 -11.87 -5.69 10.80
C ALA A 199 -10.82 -5.55 9.69
N ALA A 200 -9.92 -6.54 9.55
CA ALA A 200 -8.90 -6.56 8.49
C ALA A 200 -9.52 -6.64 7.09
N ASN A 201 -10.53 -7.49 6.90
CA ASN A 201 -11.17 -7.71 5.61
C ASN A 201 -11.99 -6.50 5.15
N LEU A 202 -12.70 -5.83 6.06
CA LEU A 202 -13.36 -4.57 5.77
C LEU A 202 -12.35 -3.52 5.29
N LEU A 203 -11.20 -3.42 5.97
CA LEU A 203 -10.14 -2.49 5.59
C LEU A 203 -9.55 -2.80 4.21
N ASN A 204 -9.35 -4.08 3.90
CA ASN A 204 -8.87 -4.51 2.59
C ASN A 204 -9.87 -4.17 1.47
N ASN A 205 -11.16 -4.41 1.72
CA ASN A 205 -12.21 -4.09 0.76
C ASN A 205 -12.28 -2.58 0.47
N THR A 206 -12.17 -1.74 1.51
CA THR A 206 -12.10 -0.27 1.35
C THR A 206 -10.88 0.16 0.53
N LEU A 207 -9.74 -0.50 0.71
CA LEU A 207 -8.53 -0.25 -0.08
C LEU A 207 -8.73 -0.59 -1.56
N GLN A 208 -9.37 -1.71 -1.85
CA GLN A 208 -9.65 -2.13 -3.22
C GLN A 208 -10.63 -1.18 -3.91
N GLN A 209 -11.72 -0.82 -3.24
CA GLN A 209 -12.75 0.12 -3.75
C GLN A 209 -12.20 1.55 -3.94
N GLY A 210 -11.28 2.00 -3.08
CA GLY A 210 -10.64 3.31 -3.15
C GLY A 210 -9.57 3.47 -4.23
N SER A 211 -9.34 2.48 -5.10
CA SER A 211 -8.25 2.48 -6.08
C SER A 211 -8.37 3.55 -7.19
N SER A 212 -9.54 4.19 -7.32
CA SER A 212 -9.76 5.31 -8.24
C SER A 212 -9.39 6.69 -7.65
N SER A 213 -9.30 6.84 -6.32
CA SER A 213 -9.05 8.11 -5.65
C SER A 213 -7.70 8.12 -4.92
N ARG A 214 -6.69 8.75 -5.54
CA ARG A 214 -5.34 8.95 -4.99
C ARG A 214 -5.35 9.94 -3.80
N SER A 215 -5.96 9.59 -2.68
CA SER A 215 -5.92 10.40 -1.46
C SER A 215 -4.75 9.96 -0.54
N ARG A 216 -4.12 10.93 0.13
CA ARG A 216 -3.04 10.71 1.12
C ARG A 216 -3.45 9.78 2.28
N ILE A 217 -4.74 9.56 2.46
CA ILE A 217 -5.34 8.70 3.49
C ILE A 217 -4.94 7.22 3.29
N ARG A 218 -4.50 6.83 2.08
CA ARG A 218 -4.09 5.46 1.75
C ARG A 218 -2.82 4.99 2.48
N SER A 219 -1.97 5.89 2.97
CA SER A 219 -0.65 5.52 3.54
C SER A 219 -0.70 4.78 4.88
N TYR A 220 -1.81 4.87 5.63
CA TYR A 220 -1.91 4.29 6.99
C TYR A 220 -2.55 2.90 7.03
N PHE A 221 -3.33 2.56 6.00
CA PHE A 221 -4.12 1.31 5.99
C PHE A 221 -3.27 0.04 6.07
N PRO A 222 -2.13 -0.10 5.36
CA PRO A 222 -1.38 -1.37 5.40
C PRO A 222 -0.85 -1.70 6.80
N ASN A 223 -0.49 -0.68 7.59
CA ASN A 223 -0.03 -0.87 8.96
C ASN A 223 -1.17 -1.37 9.87
N GLU A 224 -2.35 -0.75 9.80
CA GLU A 224 -3.52 -1.19 10.56
C GLU A 224 -3.97 -2.61 10.17
N LEU A 225 -3.96 -2.90 8.87
CA LEU A 225 -4.27 -4.22 8.32
C LEU A 225 -3.32 -5.29 8.88
N THR A 226 -2.03 -4.99 8.92
CA THR A 226 -0.99 -5.87 9.50
C THR A 226 -1.26 -6.14 10.98
N VAL A 227 -1.62 -5.10 11.74
CA VAL A 227 -1.94 -5.24 13.18
C VAL A 227 -3.13 -6.17 13.39
N PHE A 228 -4.21 -6.02 12.63
CA PHE A 228 -5.40 -6.85 12.78
C PHE A 228 -5.15 -8.31 12.38
N TYR A 229 -4.50 -8.56 11.24
CA TYR A 229 -4.12 -9.93 10.86
C TYR A 229 -3.16 -10.55 11.87
N SER A 230 -2.15 -9.81 12.34
CA SER A 230 -1.18 -10.33 13.32
C SER A 230 -1.84 -10.73 14.63
N LYS A 231 -2.82 -9.94 15.12
CA LYS A 231 -3.61 -10.30 16.31
C LYS A 231 -4.44 -11.55 16.07
N SER A 232 -5.11 -11.65 14.91
CA SER A 232 -5.90 -12.83 14.55
C SER A 232 -5.04 -14.10 14.46
N VAL A 233 -3.89 -14.02 13.77
CA VAL A 233 -2.92 -15.13 13.67
C VAL A 233 -2.40 -15.54 15.04
N ARG A 234 -2.04 -14.58 15.89
CA ARG A 234 -1.57 -14.87 17.25
C ARG A 234 -2.62 -15.63 18.06
N LEU A 235 -3.88 -15.19 18.02
CA LEU A 235 -4.98 -15.89 18.70
C LEU A 235 -5.19 -17.31 18.13
N CYS A 236 -5.06 -17.51 16.81
CA CYS A 236 -5.09 -18.86 16.23
C CYS A 236 -3.99 -19.76 16.82
N LEU A 237 -2.78 -19.23 16.98
CA LEU A 237 -1.65 -19.97 17.55
C LEU A 237 -1.86 -20.28 19.04
N GLU A 238 -2.37 -19.33 19.82
CA GLU A 238 -2.70 -19.53 21.24
C GLU A 238 -3.78 -20.62 21.42
N MET A 239 -4.79 -20.64 20.56
CA MET A 239 -5.81 -21.69 20.51
C MET A 239 -5.30 -23.02 19.91
N LYS A 240 -4.02 -23.12 19.54
CA LYS A 240 -3.40 -24.28 18.86
C LYS A 240 -4.08 -24.66 17.52
N ALA A 241 -4.79 -23.71 16.90
CA ALA A 241 -5.43 -23.88 15.60
C ALA A 241 -4.44 -23.59 14.45
N PHE A 242 -3.38 -24.40 14.34
CA PHE A 242 -2.23 -24.13 13.44
C PHE A 242 -2.61 -24.00 11.96
N ARG A 243 -3.50 -24.87 11.45
CA ARG A 243 -3.96 -24.79 10.06
C ARG A 243 -4.68 -23.46 9.80
N LEU A 244 -5.52 -23.03 10.74
CA LEU A 244 -6.23 -21.77 10.63
C LEU A 244 -5.26 -20.58 10.72
N ALA A 245 -4.26 -20.63 11.59
CA ALA A 245 -3.18 -19.64 11.64
C ALA A 245 -2.42 -19.55 10.30
N GLY A 246 -2.16 -20.69 9.65
CA GLY A 246 -1.56 -20.76 8.32
C GLY A 246 -2.42 -20.10 7.24
N LEU A 247 -3.71 -20.42 7.19
CA LEU A 247 -4.65 -19.83 6.23
C LEU A 247 -4.81 -18.31 6.44
N THR A 248 -4.97 -17.87 7.68
CA THR A 248 -5.05 -16.43 8.00
C THR A 248 -3.74 -15.70 7.68
N SER A 249 -2.58 -16.35 7.85
CA SER A 249 -1.29 -15.77 7.45
C SER A 249 -1.18 -15.67 5.92
N LEU A 250 -1.70 -16.65 5.18
CA LEU A 250 -1.73 -16.60 3.71
C LEU A 250 -2.63 -15.48 3.20
N GLU A 251 -3.81 -15.32 3.79
CA GLU A 251 -4.73 -14.22 3.49
C GLU A 251 -4.07 -12.85 3.77
N ALA A 252 -3.42 -12.71 4.92
CA ALA A 252 -2.68 -11.50 5.27
C ALA A 252 -1.58 -11.17 4.24
N ALA A 253 -0.78 -12.16 3.84
CA ALA A 253 0.28 -11.97 2.86
C ALA A 253 -0.27 -11.49 1.51
N LYS A 254 -1.38 -12.09 1.03
CA LYS A 254 -2.04 -11.67 -0.22
C LYS A 254 -2.55 -10.24 -0.14
N ALA A 255 -3.19 -9.85 0.96
CA ALA A 255 -3.65 -8.49 1.16
C ALA A 255 -2.49 -7.47 1.20
N MET A 256 -1.33 -7.83 1.77
CA MET A 256 -0.13 -6.97 1.73
C MET A 256 0.46 -6.83 0.33
N ILE A 257 0.46 -7.90 -0.47
CA ILE A 257 0.88 -7.87 -1.87
C ILE A 257 -0.01 -6.89 -2.67
N GLU A 258 -1.33 -6.92 -2.45
CA GLU A 258 -2.27 -5.98 -3.07
C GLU A 258 -2.00 -4.52 -2.68
N CYS A 259 -1.42 -4.31 -1.49
CA CYS A 259 -0.98 -2.98 -1.02
C CYS A 259 0.45 -2.61 -1.47
N ALA A 260 1.12 -3.46 -2.26
CA ALA A 260 2.53 -3.34 -2.63
C ALA A 260 3.49 -3.25 -1.41
N GLN A 261 3.11 -3.84 -0.27
CA GLN A 261 3.91 -3.87 0.96
C GLN A 261 4.61 -5.22 1.12
N TYR A 262 5.56 -5.50 0.22
CA TYR A 262 6.21 -6.81 0.10
C TYR A 262 7.06 -7.19 1.33
N GLU A 263 7.71 -6.22 1.97
CA GLU A 263 8.50 -6.45 3.18
C GLU A 263 7.64 -7.00 4.33
N MET A 264 6.48 -6.37 4.58
CA MET A 264 5.52 -6.82 5.59
C MET A 264 4.88 -8.17 5.20
N ALA A 265 4.64 -8.40 3.91
CA ALA A 265 4.06 -9.65 3.41
C ALA A 265 4.97 -10.87 3.69
N THR A 266 6.29 -10.68 3.69
CA THR A 266 7.30 -11.75 3.76
C THR A 266 7.12 -12.62 5.01
N GLU A 267 6.99 -12.00 6.20
CA GLU A 267 6.85 -12.74 7.45
C GLU A 267 5.56 -13.59 7.47
N HIS A 268 4.46 -13.03 6.98
CA HIS A 268 3.18 -13.71 6.90
C HIS A 268 3.23 -14.89 5.91
N ALA A 269 3.85 -14.71 4.74
CA ALA A 269 3.99 -15.76 3.74
C ALA A 269 4.88 -16.91 4.24
N GLN A 270 6.04 -16.61 4.82
CA GLN A 270 6.93 -17.63 5.39
C GLN A 270 6.27 -18.43 6.52
N ARG A 271 5.42 -17.78 7.33
CA ARG A 271 4.64 -18.45 8.36
C ARG A 271 3.58 -19.36 7.74
N ALA A 272 2.88 -18.90 6.70
CA ALA A 272 1.90 -19.70 5.99
C ALA A 272 2.50 -20.96 5.37
N VAL A 273 3.66 -20.86 4.69
CA VAL A 273 4.37 -22.00 4.10
C VAL A 273 4.63 -23.09 5.15
N ARG A 274 5.17 -22.70 6.30
CA ARG A 274 5.50 -23.61 7.42
C ARG A 274 4.26 -24.27 8.03
N LEU A 275 3.21 -23.50 8.29
CA LEU A 275 2.01 -24.01 8.99
C LEU A 275 1.09 -24.85 8.09
N LEU A 276 1.20 -24.67 6.77
CA LEU A 276 0.39 -25.38 5.78
C LEU A 276 1.14 -26.57 5.16
N GLU A 277 2.37 -26.85 5.60
CA GLU A 277 3.16 -28.01 5.20
C GLU A 277 2.41 -29.32 5.55
N GLY A 278 1.68 -29.86 4.59
CA GLY A 278 0.81 -31.03 4.76
C GLY A 278 -0.44 -31.02 3.88
N ASP A 279 -0.94 -29.83 3.53
CA ASP A 279 -2.04 -29.69 2.56
C ASP A 279 -1.50 -29.14 1.25
N PHE A 280 -1.48 -29.99 0.22
CA PHE A 280 -0.86 -29.70 -1.08
C PHE A 280 -1.33 -28.37 -1.70
N PHE A 281 -2.63 -28.10 -1.71
CA PHE A 281 -3.16 -26.93 -2.41
C PHE A 281 -2.78 -25.63 -1.71
N THR A 282 -3.01 -25.57 -0.40
CA THR A 282 -2.76 -24.37 0.40
C THR A 282 -1.27 -24.13 0.61
N HIS A 283 -0.46 -25.20 0.73
CA HIS A 283 1.00 -25.10 0.78
C HIS A 283 1.59 -24.57 -0.54
N THR A 284 1.17 -25.11 -1.68
CA THR A 284 1.68 -24.63 -2.98
C THR A 284 1.23 -23.21 -3.31
N ASP A 285 0.06 -22.80 -2.84
CA ASP A 285 -0.41 -21.41 -2.93
C ASP A 285 0.42 -20.47 -2.03
N ALA A 286 0.78 -20.91 -0.82
CA ALA A 286 1.68 -20.16 0.07
C ALA A 286 3.09 -20.01 -0.50
N LEU A 287 3.66 -21.07 -1.09
CA LEU A 287 4.97 -21.01 -1.76
C LEU A 287 4.94 -20.05 -2.96
N TYR A 288 3.88 -20.10 -3.77
CA TYR A 288 3.73 -19.19 -4.90
C TYR A 288 3.56 -17.72 -4.46
N CYS A 289 2.86 -17.50 -3.35
CA CYS A 289 2.74 -16.19 -2.70
C CYS A 289 4.12 -15.67 -2.26
N LEU A 290 4.94 -16.52 -1.61
CA LEU A 290 6.30 -16.17 -1.18
C LEU A 290 7.24 -15.88 -2.37
N ALA A 291 7.19 -16.70 -3.41
CA ALA A 291 7.92 -16.45 -4.66
C ALA A 291 7.53 -15.11 -5.30
N THR A 292 6.24 -14.76 -5.30
CA THR A 292 5.78 -13.45 -5.80
C THR A 292 6.38 -12.30 -5.00
N ILE A 293 6.47 -12.43 -3.67
CA ILE A 293 7.08 -11.42 -2.79
C ILE A 293 8.57 -11.27 -3.09
N HIS A 294 9.33 -12.37 -3.14
CA HIS A 294 10.77 -12.32 -3.42
C HIS A 294 11.08 -11.78 -4.82
N PHE A 295 10.21 -12.05 -5.81
CA PHE A 295 10.30 -11.43 -7.13
C PHE A 295 10.21 -9.90 -7.06
N HIS A 296 9.19 -9.35 -6.38
CA HIS A 296 9.02 -7.90 -6.27
C HIS A 296 10.10 -7.22 -5.43
N LEU A 297 10.69 -7.93 -4.46
CA LEU A 297 11.85 -7.47 -3.70
C LEU A 297 13.18 -7.64 -4.45
N SER A 298 13.17 -8.19 -5.67
CA SER A 298 14.39 -8.50 -6.45
C SER A 298 15.36 -9.43 -5.72
N LEU A 299 14.84 -10.31 -4.86
CA LEU A 299 15.60 -11.31 -4.11
C LEU A 299 15.66 -12.62 -4.90
N TRP A 300 16.58 -12.70 -5.86
CA TRP A 300 16.64 -13.78 -6.83
C TRP A 300 17.04 -15.15 -6.26
N GLU A 301 17.97 -15.19 -5.29
CA GLU A 301 18.38 -16.45 -4.66
C GLU A 301 17.25 -17.07 -3.80
N PRO A 302 16.58 -16.32 -2.89
CA PRO A 302 15.39 -16.82 -2.21
C PRO A 302 14.27 -17.24 -3.16
N LEU A 303 14.05 -16.47 -4.24
CA LEU A 303 13.06 -16.81 -5.25
C LEU A 303 13.35 -18.16 -5.92
N LEU A 304 14.61 -18.45 -6.28
CA LEU A 304 14.99 -19.74 -6.84
C LEU A 304 14.77 -20.89 -5.85
N ALA A 305 15.07 -20.67 -4.56
CA ALA A 305 14.82 -21.65 -3.52
C ALA A 305 13.32 -21.97 -3.40
N ASP A 306 12.46 -20.95 -3.37
CA ASP A 306 10.99 -21.15 -3.32
C ASP A 306 10.46 -21.89 -4.55
N ILE A 307 11.02 -21.61 -5.74
CA ILE A 307 10.67 -22.29 -6.98
C ILE A 307 11.06 -23.77 -6.93
N ASP A 308 12.22 -24.10 -6.38
CA ASP A 308 12.66 -25.48 -6.20
C ASP A 308 11.78 -26.22 -5.17
N ASP A 309 11.43 -25.59 -4.06
CA ASP A 309 10.48 -26.13 -3.08
C ASP A 309 9.10 -26.39 -3.71
N LEU A 310 8.62 -25.45 -4.53
CA LEU A 310 7.36 -25.59 -5.24
C LEU A 310 7.42 -26.72 -6.28
N TRP A 311 8.52 -26.84 -7.02
CA TRP A 311 8.77 -27.96 -7.93
C TRP A 311 8.68 -29.29 -7.16
N MET A 312 9.37 -29.38 -6.02
CA MET A 312 9.44 -30.60 -5.20
C MET A 312 8.06 -30.98 -4.66
N ALA A 313 7.29 -30.01 -4.17
CA ALA A 313 5.93 -30.22 -3.70
C ALA A 313 5.01 -30.77 -4.81
N ILE A 314 5.11 -30.22 -6.03
CA ILE A 314 4.32 -30.68 -7.18
C ILE A 314 4.72 -32.08 -7.61
N MET A 315 6.01 -32.37 -7.66
CA MET A 315 6.48 -33.65 -8.17
C MET A 315 6.22 -34.82 -7.23
N LYS A 316 6.27 -34.57 -5.92
CA LYS A 316 5.90 -35.54 -4.89
C LYS A 316 4.41 -35.91 -4.94
N ASN A 317 3.52 -34.94 -5.21
CA ASN A 317 2.08 -35.13 -5.00
C ASN A 317 1.24 -35.22 -6.28
N ARG A 318 1.61 -34.51 -7.36
CA ARG A 318 0.73 -34.26 -8.53
C ARG A 318 1.44 -34.16 -9.88
N SER A 319 2.65 -34.69 -10.03
CA SER A 319 3.46 -34.63 -11.28
C SER A 319 2.70 -35.02 -12.56
N LYS A 320 1.82 -36.03 -12.47
CA LYS A 320 1.07 -36.56 -13.62
C LYS A 320 -0.23 -35.80 -13.92
N GLY A 321 -0.72 -34.99 -12.99
CA GLY A 321 -1.99 -34.25 -13.15
C GLY A 321 -1.84 -33.06 -14.09
N LEU A 322 -2.93 -32.67 -14.77
CA LEU A 322 -2.93 -31.55 -15.72
C LEU A 322 -2.44 -30.24 -15.08
N MET A 323 -2.95 -29.90 -13.89
CA MET A 323 -2.51 -28.71 -13.15
C MET A 323 -1.04 -28.82 -12.72
N GLY A 324 -0.60 -30.00 -12.28
CA GLY A 324 0.79 -30.23 -11.88
C GLY A 324 1.75 -30.02 -13.04
N ARG A 325 1.44 -30.59 -14.22
CA ARG A 325 2.22 -30.38 -15.45
C ARG A 325 2.27 -28.91 -15.85
N GLN A 326 1.15 -28.20 -15.84
CA GLN A 326 1.13 -26.76 -16.16
C GLN A 326 2.00 -25.94 -15.21
N LYS A 327 1.93 -26.21 -13.90
CA LYS A 327 2.80 -25.54 -12.93
C LYS A 327 4.27 -25.89 -13.15
N LEU A 328 4.62 -27.14 -13.48
CA LEU A 328 6.02 -27.51 -13.76
C LEU A 328 6.58 -26.77 -14.98
N LYS A 329 5.78 -26.64 -16.05
CA LYS A 329 6.13 -25.82 -17.23
C LYS A 329 6.40 -24.38 -16.84
N ASP A 330 5.52 -23.82 -16.02
CA ASP A 330 5.62 -22.45 -15.53
C ASP A 330 6.92 -22.23 -14.74
N LEU A 331 7.22 -23.13 -13.78
CA LEU A 331 8.43 -23.06 -12.96
C LEU A 331 9.71 -23.24 -13.76
N GLU A 332 9.71 -24.10 -14.79
CA GLU A 332 10.87 -24.24 -15.68
C GLU A 332 11.18 -22.94 -16.41
N VAL A 333 10.16 -22.26 -16.93
CA VAL A 333 10.30 -20.98 -17.62
C VAL A 333 10.80 -19.90 -16.64
N ILE A 334 10.24 -19.79 -15.43
CA ILE A 334 10.74 -18.83 -14.45
C ILE A 334 12.20 -19.13 -14.09
N THR A 335 12.53 -20.40 -13.82
CA THR A 335 13.89 -20.83 -13.43
C THR A 335 14.91 -20.39 -14.47
N ILE A 336 14.67 -20.69 -15.76
CA ILE A 336 15.65 -20.38 -16.81
C ILE A 336 15.79 -18.87 -17.03
N LEU A 337 14.69 -18.11 -16.89
CA LEU A 337 14.73 -16.65 -17.01
C LEU A 337 15.56 -16.01 -15.89
N ILE A 338 15.38 -16.45 -14.65
CA ILE A 338 16.17 -15.95 -13.52
C ILE A 338 17.64 -16.28 -13.71
N LEU A 339 17.97 -17.54 -14.06
CA LEU A 339 19.35 -17.96 -14.26
C LEU A 339 20.03 -17.21 -15.41
N TRP A 340 19.30 -16.99 -16.51
CA TRP A 340 19.79 -16.19 -17.64
C TRP A 340 20.09 -14.74 -17.23
N LYS A 341 19.19 -14.11 -16.47
CA LYS A 341 19.32 -12.71 -16.06
C LYS A 341 20.43 -12.50 -15.02
N THR A 342 20.45 -13.34 -14.00
CA THR A 342 21.28 -13.15 -12.80
C THR A 342 22.66 -13.75 -12.92
N GLN A 343 22.86 -14.67 -13.88
CA GLN A 343 24.11 -15.42 -14.04
C GLN A 343 24.55 -16.14 -12.76
N LEU A 344 23.61 -16.46 -11.86
CA LEU A 344 23.88 -17.25 -10.67
C LEU A 344 24.45 -18.61 -11.05
N SER A 345 25.45 -19.06 -10.29
CA SER A 345 26.11 -20.36 -10.51
C SER A 345 25.09 -21.49 -10.44
N PRO A 346 24.78 -22.16 -11.56
CA PRO A 346 23.73 -23.17 -11.56
C PRO A 346 24.22 -24.43 -10.84
N SER A 347 23.35 -25.02 -10.02
CA SER A 347 23.63 -26.28 -9.31
C SER A 347 22.52 -27.32 -9.55
N GLY A 348 22.86 -28.60 -9.45
CA GLY A 348 21.90 -29.71 -9.61
C GLY A 348 21.03 -29.60 -10.87
N ARG A 349 19.71 -29.48 -10.68
CA ARG A 349 18.70 -29.35 -11.75
C ARG A 349 18.92 -28.11 -12.63
N HIS A 350 19.37 -26.99 -12.05
CA HIS A 350 19.57 -25.74 -12.78
C HIS A 350 20.63 -25.89 -13.87
N LYS A 351 21.68 -26.69 -13.62
CA LYS A 351 22.75 -26.94 -14.59
C LYS A 351 22.22 -27.65 -15.84
N LEU A 352 21.34 -28.64 -15.65
CA LEU A 352 20.69 -29.36 -16.74
C LEU A 352 19.84 -28.41 -17.61
N LEU A 353 19.09 -27.50 -16.98
CA LEU A 353 18.29 -26.51 -17.70
C LEU A 353 19.16 -25.49 -18.45
N VAL A 354 20.21 -24.98 -17.81
CA VAL A 354 21.15 -24.04 -18.46
C VAL A 354 21.82 -24.70 -19.67
N ASP A 355 22.26 -25.95 -19.55
CA ASP A 355 22.87 -26.69 -20.66
C ASP A 355 21.88 -26.90 -21.82
N LEU A 356 20.62 -27.19 -21.48
CA LEU A 356 19.54 -27.40 -22.44
C LEU A 356 19.18 -26.12 -23.22
N TYR A 357 19.04 -24.98 -22.55
CA TYR A 357 18.54 -23.75 -23.15
C TYR A 357 19.65 -22.82 -23.65
N LEU A 358 20.74 -22.65 -22.89
CA LEU A 358 21.74 -21.59 -23.12
C LEU A 358 23.01 -22.11 -23.82
N ASN A 359 23.47 -23.32 -23.48
CA ASN A 359 24.72 -23.88 -24.02
C ASN A 359 24.54 -24.71 -25.29
N SER A 360 23.30 -25.03 -25.67
CA SER A 360 22.96 -25.74 -26.91
C SER A 360 23.04 -24.86 -28.16
N ARG A 361 24.15 -24.12 -28.31
CA ARG A 361 24.42 -23.12 -29.36
C ARG A 361 24.95 -23.70 -30.67
N ASP A 362 25.17 -25.01 -30.76
CA ASP A 362 25.70 -25.61 -31.99
C ASP A 362 24.65 -26.44 -32.74
N PRO A 363 24.11 -25.95 -33.88
CA PRO A 363 23.28 -26.73 -34.78
C PRO A 363 24.07 -27.83 -35.51
N GLN A 364 25.40 -27.73 -35.56
CA GLN A 364 26.24 -28.53 -36.47
C GLN A 364 26.87 -29.78 -35.85
N THR A 365 26.86 -29.97 -34.52
CA THR A 365 27.30 -31.25 -33.94
C THR A 365 26.17 -32.30 -33.98
N PRO A 366 26.32 -33.40 -34.74
CA PRO A 366 25.29 -34.42 -34.88
C PRO A 366 25.36 -35.39 -33.69
N ARG A 367 25.03 -34.94 -32.47
CA ARG A 367 24.70 -35.86 -31.38
C ARG A 367 23.18 -36.07 -31.32
N ARG A 368 22.66 -36.83 -32.29
CA ARG A 368 21.24 -37.24 -32.34
C ARG A 368 20.80 -38.01 -31.09
N SER A 369 21.72 -38.69 -30.40
CA SER A 369 21.45 -39.42 -29.15
C SER A 369 21.26 -38.52 -27.93
N SER A 370 21.89 -37.34 -27.87
CA SER A 370 21.75 -36.42 -26.72
C SER A 370 20.54 -35.51 -26.82
N ARG A 371 20.07 -35.15 -28.03
CA ARG A 371 18.86 -34.33 -28.20
C ARG A 371 17.58 -35.06 -27.78
N GLN A 372 17.49 -36.38 -28.01
CA GLN A 372 16.34 -37.18 -27.56
C GLN A 372 16.33 -37.36 -26.04
N SER A 373 17.47 -37.61 -25.39
CA SER A 373 17.54 -37.68 -23.92
C SER A 373 17.43 -36.30 -23.25
N ALA A 374 17.81 -35.22 -23.93
CA ALA A 374 17.68 -33.85 -23.42
C ALA A 374 16.22 -33.38 -23.38
N MET A 375 15.37 -33.86 -24.31
CA MET A 375 13.92 -33.58 -24.26
C MET A 375 13.19 -34.33 -23.14
N GLU A 376 13.80 -35.36 -22.53
CA GLU A 376 13.23 -36.03 -21.35
C GLU A 376 13.36 -35.15 -20.08
N ASN A 377 14.23 -34.14 -20.10
CA ASN A 377 14.52 -33.27 -18.95
C ASN A 377 13.71 -31.96 -18.94
N THR A 378 12.93 -31.68 -20.00
CA THR A 378 12.02 -30.53 -20.04
C THR A 378 10.59 -30.97 -19.78
N SER A 379 9.86 -30.12 -19.06
CA SER A 379 8.43 -30.22 -18.85
C SER A 379 7.61 -29.61 -20.00
N LEU A 380 8.25 -28.84 -20.89
CA LEU A 380 7.63 -28.20 -22.05
C LEU A 380 7.41 -29.20 -23.20
N SER A 381 6.34 -28.99 -23.97
CA SER A 381 6.19 -29.68 -25.25
C SER A 381 7.24 -29.19 -26.26
N PRO A 382 7.54 -29.97 -27.32
CA PRO A 382 8.53 -29.59 -28.33
C PRO A 382 8.33 -28.18 -28.91
N GLN A 383 7.06 -27.79 -29.16
CA GLN A 383 6.73 -26.48 -29.71
C GLN A 383 6.96 -25.36 -28.69
N GLU A 384 6.51 -25.54 -27.45
CA GLU A 384 6.70 -24.59 -26.36
C GLU A 384 8.20 -24.40 -26.05
N PHE A 385 8.97 -25.48 -26.05
CA PHE A 385 10.42 -25.46 -25.86
C PHE A 385 11.12 -24.59 -26.91
N VAL A 386 10.79 -24.78 -28.20
CA VAL A 386 11.37 -23.99 -29.28
C VAL A 386 11.02 -22.50 -29.13
N ILE A 387 9.79 -22.18 -28.74
CA ILE A 387 9.36 -20.79 -28.50
C ILE A 387 10.19 -20.15 -27.38
N VAL A 388 10.31 -20.81 -26.23
CA VAL A 388 11.07 -20.29 -25.08
C VAL A 388 12.56 -20.17 -25.40
N LYS A 389 13.14 -21.15 -26.10
CA LYS A 389 14.54 -21.10 -26.52
C LYS A 389 14.81 -19.94 -27.49
N ASN A 390 13.94 -19.76 -28.48
CA ASN A 390 14.06 -18.65 -29.43
C ASN A 390 13.90 -17.30 -28.74
N PHE A 391 12.98 -17.21 -27.77
CA PHE A 391 12.82 -16.01 -26.94
C PHE A 391 14.12 -15.65 -26.21
N LEU A 392 14.75 -16.61 -25.51
CA LEU A 392 16.03 -16.39 -24.82
C LEU A 392 17.15 -16.00 -25.78
N ASN A 393 17.21 -16.60 -26.97
CA ASN A 393 18.20 -16.24 -27.99
C ASN A 393 18.00 -14.80 -28.48
N LEU A 394 16.77 -14.37 -28.73
CA LEU A 394 16.45 -13.01 -29.13
C LEU A 394 16.81 -12.00 -28.04
N LEU A 395 16.52 -12.32 -26.77
CA LEU A 395 16.95 -11.49 -25.65
C LEU A 395 18.49 -11.39 -25.57
N SER A 396 19.20 -12.50 -25.74
CA SER A 396 20.67 -12.51 -25.70
C SER A 396 21.35 -11.75 -26.84
N THR A 397 20.62 -11.50 -27.94
CA THR A 397 21.11 -10.75 -29.10
C THR A 397 20.63 -9.30 -29.12
N GLY A 398 19.95 -8.85 -28.05
CA GLY A 398 19.40 -7.49 -27.95
C GLY A 398 18.15 -7.24 -28.79
N LYS A 399 17.57 -8.27 -29.41
CA LYS A 399 16.38 -8.18 -30.28
C LYS A 399 15.08 -8.23 -29.47
N VAL A 400 14.91 -7.28 -28.56
CA VAL A 400 13.83 -7.31 -27.56
C VAL A 400 12.43 -7.24 -28.17
N GLN A 401 12.23 -6.41 -29.21
CA GLN A 401 10.91 -6.29 -29.85
C GLN A 401 10.49 -7.57 -30.57
N GLU A 402 11.42 -8.26 -31.24
CA GLU A 402 11.17 -9.58 -31.81
C GLU A 402 10.84 -10.61 -30.71
N ALA A 403 11.55 -10.55 -29.58
CA ALA A 403 11.28 -11.43 -28.43
C ALA A 403 9.87 -11.19 -27.85
N ARG A 404 9.43 -9.92 -27.76
CA ARG A 404 8.11 -9.55 -27.26
C ARG A 404 6.99 -10.03 -28.19
N THR A 405 7.13 -9.83 -29.50
CA THR A 405 6.14 -10.29 -30.48
C THR A 405 6.08 -11.82 -30.58
N LEU A 406 7.17 -12.52 -30.23
CA LEU A 406 7.20 -13.97 -30.17
C LEU A 406 6.31 -14.53 -29.05
N LEU A 407 6.26 -13.88 -27.88
CA LEU A 407 5.49 -14.35 -26.72
C LEU A 407 4.12 -13.69 -26.53
N PHE A 408 3.97 -12.44 -26.97
CA PHE A 408 2.73 -11.67 -26.77
C PHE A 408 2.09 -11.31 -28.11
N VAL A 409 0.77 -11.40 -28.15
CA VAL A 409 0.00 -10.84 -29.26
C VAL A 409 0.02 -9.33 -29.12
N SER A 410 0.54 -8.63 -30.13
CA SER A 410 0.42 -7.18 -30.23
C SER A 410 -0.95 -6.89 -30.84
N ASP A 411 -1.89 -6.39 -30.05
CA ASP A 411 -3.17 -5.92 -30.59
C ASP A 411 -2.96 -4.54 -31.23
N PRO A 412 -3.11 -4.39 -32.56
CA PRO A 412 -2.86 -3.11 -33.24
C PRO A 412 -3.98 -2.07 -33.07
N SER A 413 -4.99 -2.32 -32.22
CA SER A 413 -6.22 -1.51 -32.13
C SER A 413 -6.41 -0.71 -30.84
N SER A 414 -5.41 -0.63 -29.95
CA SER A 414 -5.53 0.09 -28.67
C SER A 414 -4.42 1.11 -28.49
N GLU A 415 -4.50 2.24 -29.21
CA GLU A 415 -3.71 3.44 -28.89
C GLU A 415 -4.34 4.30 -27.77
N ALA A 416 -5.52 3.94 -27.27
CA ALA A 416 -6.32 4.80 -26.40
C ALA A 416 -6.18 4.58 -24.88
N ASP A 417 -5.51 3.52 -24.40
CA ASP A 417 -5.40 3.26 -22.95
C ASP A 417 -3.99 2.84 -22.54
N LYS A 418 -3.17 3.83 -22.15
CA LYS A 418 -1.79 3.65 -21.66
C LYS A 418 -1.71 3.13 -20.22
N THR A 419 -2.81 2.69 -19.64
CA THR A 419 -2.84 2.07 -18.31
C THR A 419 -3.60 0.75 -18.38
N SER A 420 -2.83 -0.34 -18.35
CA SER A 420 -3.25 -1.74 -18.12
C SER A 420 -3.88 -2.56 -19.27
N THR A 421 -3.43 -2.43 -20.52
CA THR A 421 -3.74 -3.45 -21.54
C THR A 421 -2.94 -4.72 -21.28
N CYS A 422 -3.60 -5.75 -20.75
CA CYS A 422 -3.02 -7.06 -20.52
C CYS A 422 -2.75 -7.76 -21.85
N ALA A 423 -1.56 -7.56 -22.42
CA ALA A 423 -1.13 -8.28 -23.62
C ALA A 423 -1.27 -9.80 -23.38
N ARG A 424 -2.07 -10.46 -24.23
CA ARG A 424 -2.37 -11.89 -24.09
C ARG A 424 -1.16 -12.71 -24.51
N SER A 425 -0.64 -13.52 -23.59
CA SER A 425 0.44 -14.46 -23.88
C SER A 425 -0.01 -15.53 -24.88
N LYS A 426 0.84 -15.86 -25.85
CA LYS A 426 0.66 -17.01 -26.75
C LYS A 426 0.81 -18.35 -26.01
N LEU A 427 1.58 -18.38 -24.92
CA LEU A 427 1.74 -19.53 -24.05
C LEU A 427 0.66 -19.51 -22.95
N ARG A 428 -0.38 -20.32 -23.12
CA ARG A 428 -1.56 -20.35 -22.23
C ARG A 428 -1.30 -20.92 -20.83
N PHE A 429 -0.18 -21.60 -20.62
CA PHE A 429 0.17 -22.21 -19.33
C PHE A 429 0.88 -21.24 -18.38
N LEU A 430 1.29 -20.06 -18.87
CA LEU A 430 2.03 -19.10 -18.06
C LEU A 430 1.14 -18.51 -16.98
N SER A 431 1.65 -18.54 -15.75
CA SER A 431 1.02 -17.89 -14.62
C SER A 431 1.17 -16.36 -14.67
N PRO A 432 0.42 -15.62 -13.84
CA PRO A 432 0.62 -14.18 -13.69
C PRO A 432 2.04 -13.81 -13.28
N LEU A 433 2.71 -14.61 -12.44
CA LEU A 433 4.08 -14.34 -11.99
C LEU A 433 5.06 -14.48 -13.16
N THR A 434 4.99 -15.58 -13.90
CA THR A 434 5.87 -15.79 -15.06
C THR A 434 5.67 -14.73 -16.13
N THR A 435 4.42 -14.32 -16.34
CA THR A 435 4.11 -13.21 -17.24
C THR A 435 4.76 -11.90 -16.78
N GLN A 436 4.73 -11.61 -15.48
CA GLN A 436 5.42 -10.45 -14.92
C GLN A 436 6.94 -10.55 -15.04
N VAL A 437 7.54 -11.71 -14.75
CA VAL A 437 8.98 -11.97 -14.91
C VAL A 437 9.42 -11.73 -16.35
N ILE A 438 8.69 -12.30 -17.33
CA ILE A 438 8.97 -12.12 -18.75
C ILE A 438 8.91 -10.64 -19.14
N ARG A 439 7.88 -9.92 -18.67
CA ARG A 439 7.73 -8.49 -18.95
C ARG A 439 8.87 -7.66 -18.35
N LEU A 440 9.21 -7.89 -17.08
CA LEU A 440 10.31 -7.19 -16.42
C LEU A 440 11.62 -7.34 -17.20
N PHE A 441 11.97 -8.57 -17.59
CA PHE A 441 13.22 -8.82 -18.31
C PHE A 441 13.20 -8.34 -19.77
N ALA A 442 12.03 -8.31 -20.41
CA ALA A 442 11.87 -7.67 -21.71
C ALA A 442 11.97 -6.15 -21.63
N ASP A 443 11.39 -5.51 -20.60
CA ASP A 443 11.38 -4.05 -20.50
C ASP A 443 12.74 -3.50 -20.03
N GLU A 444 13.45 -4.18 -19.10
CA GLU A 444 14.79 -3.76 -18.66
C GLU A 444 15.84 -3.81 -19.78
N THR A 445 15.72 -4.76 -20.71
CA THR A 445 16.66 -4.89 -21.85
C THR A 445 16.48 -3.80 -22.91
N LEU A 446 15.43 -2.99 -22.84
CA LEU A 446 15.27 -1.77 -23.66
C LEU A 446 15.95 -0.54 -23.05
N SER A 447 16.27 -0.59 -21.75
CA SER A 447 16.86 0.54 -21.02
C SER A 447 18.39 0.57 -21.03
N ASN A 448 19.01 -0.53 -21.46
CA ASN A 448 20.45 -0.68 -21.70
C ASN A 448 20.71 -0.74 -23.20
#